data_AF-A0A964T7V5-F1
#
_entry.id   AF-A0A964T7V5-F1
#
_cell.length_a   1.000
_cell.length_b   1.000
_cell.length_c   1.000
_cell.angle_alpha   90.00
_cell.angle_beta   90.00
_cell.angle_gamma   90.00
#
_symmetry.space_group_name_H-M   'P 1'
#
loop_
_entity.id
_entity.type
_entity.pdbx_description
1 polymer ?
#
loop_
_entity_poly.entity_id
_entity_poly.type
_entity_poly.pdbx_seq_one_letter_code
_entity_poly.pdbx_strand_id
1 'polypeptide(L)'
;PAGAAWSIRPRLGRSPAAGAAEAVLIARGEIAALAAVDLAELGTKRIARFSGGMDALAAAGFAIAPRTLPPGEDIDFLHFVHDRHDGNLESSRRYLAWEQGLVAQLDPGERAAFAVAAPDPA
;
A
#
# COMPACT_ATOMS: atom_id res chain seq x y z
N PRO A 1 13.03 -2.86 -11.55
CA PRO A 1 14.31 -3.49 -11.93
C PRO A 1 15.23 -3.54 -10.71
N ALA A 2 16.29 -4.35 -10.74
CA ALA A 2 17.33 -4.33 -9.72
C ALA A 2 17.89 -2.91 -9.56
N GLY A 3 18.07 -2.47 -8.31
CA GLY A 3 18.51 -1.11 -7.99
C GLY A 3 17.42 -0.03 -8.00
N ALA A 4 16.17 -0.37 -8.33
CA ALA A 4 15.06 0.58 -8.18
C ALA A 4 14.73 0.81 -6.71
N ALA A 5 14.50 2.08 -6.33
CA ALA A 5 13.97 2.44 -5.04
C ALA A 5 12.44 2.45 -5.09
N TRP A 6 11.79 1.71 -4.19
CA TRP A 6 10.35 1.77 -4.00
C TRP A 6 9.99 2.97 -3.11
N SER A 7 8.87 3.63 -3.40
CA SER A 7 8.32 4.70 -2.59
C SER A 7 6.82 4.86 -2.84
N ILE A 8 6.16 5.63 -1.98
CA ILE A 8 4.77 6.09 -2.11
C ILE A 8 4.76 7.62 -2.13
N ARG A 9 3.74 8.22 -2.75
CA ARG A 9 3.65 9.69 -2.88
C ARG A 9 3.89 10.45 -1.57
N PRO A 10 3.28 10.07 -0.42
CA PRO A 10 3.51 10.76 0.85
C PRO A 10 4.94 10.65 1.40
N ARG A 11 5.76 9.72 0.89
CA ARG A 11 7.15 9.49 1.30
C ARG A 11 8.17 9.83 0.20
N LEU A 12 7.75 10.43 -0.91
CA LEU A 12 8.65 10.76 -2.03
C LEU A 12 9.83 11.64 -1.60
N GLY A 13 9.63 12.55 -0.65
CA GLY A 13 10.71 13.38 -0.07
C GLY A 13 11.81 12.60 0.64
N ARG A 14 11.59 11.33 0.96
CA ARG A 14 12.61 10.41 1.54
C ARG A 14 13.22 9.48 0.49
N SER A 15 12.70 9.52 -0.74
CA SER A 15 13.22 8.68 -1.82
C SER A 15 14.52 9.27 -2.39
N PRO A 16 15.41 8.44 -2.97
CA PRO A 16 16.60 8.93 -3.66
C PRO A 16 16.30 9.84 -4.85
N ALA A 17 15.06 9.85 -5.34
CA ALA A 17 14.65 10.70 -6.45
C ALA A 17 14.43 12.16 -6.03
N ALA A 18 14.17 12.44 -4.74
CA ALA A 18 13.94 13.80 -4.26
C ALA A 18 15.21 14.64 -4.42
N GLY A 19 15.11 15.74 -5.18
CA GLY A 19 16.26 16.61 -5.48
C GLY A 19 17.29 16.01 -6.45
N ALA A 20 17.03 14.84 -7.03
CA ALA A 20 17.94 14.19 -7.97
C ALA A 20 18.07 14.97 -9.30
N ALA A 21 19.22 14.82 -9.96
CA ALA A 21 19.40 15.38 -11.31
C ALA A 21 18.45 14.71 -12.32
N GLU A 22 18.25 13.39 -12.20
CA GLU A 22 17.36 12.61 -13.04
C GLU A 22 16.61 11.55 -12.22
N ALA A 23 15.38 11.26 -12.62
CA ALA A 23 14.60 10.14 -12.10
C ALA A 23 13.77 9.50 -13.23
N VAL A 24 13.66 8.17 -13.21
CA VAL A 24 12.73 7.41 -14.04
C VAL A 24 11.67 6.79 -13.14
N LEU A 25 10.41 7.12 -13.40
CA LEU A 25 9.27 6.61 -12.64
C LEU A 25 8.68 5.40 -13.33
N ILE A 26 8.54 4.31 -12.57
CA ILE A 26 7.91 3.07 -13.01
C ILE A 26 6.69 2.86 -12.13
N ALA A 27 5.51 3.23 -12.61
CA ALA A 27 4.25 3.03 -11.93
C ALA A 27 3.11 2.87 -12.94
N ARG A 28 1.98 2.32 -12.49
CA ARG A 28 0.78 2.12 -13.32
C ARG A 28 -0.11 3.36 -13.30
N GLY A 29 -0.73 3.66 -14.45
CA GLY A 29 -1.73 4.71 -14.60
C GLY A 29 -1.24 6.11 -14.22
N GLU A 30 -2.16 6.93 -13.72
CA GLU A 30 -1.94 8.35 -13.41
C GLU A 30 -0.97 8.60 -12.25
N ILE A 31 -0.68 7.58 -11.43
CA ILE A 31 0.20 7.71 -10.25
C ILE A 31 1.59 8.21 -10.66
N ALA A 32 2.13 7.75 -11.80
CA ALA A 32 3.43 8.20 -12.29
C ALA A 32 3.44 9.69 -12.66
N ALA A 33 2.32 10.22 -13.17
CA ALA A 33 2.19 11.63 -13.52
C ALA A 33 2.13 12.50 -12.26
N LEU A 34 1.33 12.10 -11.28
CA LEU A 34 1.22 12.81 -10.01
C LEU A 34 2.54 12.79 -9.22
N ALA A 35 3.22 11.65 -9.17
CA ALA A 35 4.54 11.55 -8.53
C ALA A 35 5.61 12.39 -9.23
N ALA A 36 5.50 12.61 -10.54
CA ALA A 36 6.41 13.49 -11.27
C ALA A 36 6.23 14.96 -10.87
N VAL A 37 5.00 15.41 -10.63
CA VAL A 37 4.73 16.75 -10.10
C VAL A 37 5.34 16.90 -8.72
N ASP A 38 5.07 15.96 -7.81
CA ASP A 38 5.61 15.99 -6.44
C ASP A 38 7.15 16.01 -6.45
N LEU A 39 7.80 15.22 -7.32
CA LEU A 39 9.26 15.20 -7.43
C LEU A 39 9.83 16.49 -8.02
N ALA A 40 9.15 17.11 -8.99
CA ALA A 40 9.55 18.39 -9.53
C ALA A 40 9.53 19.48 -8.44
N GLU A 41 8.49 19.48 -7.59
CA GLU A 41 8.38 20.38 -6.42
C GLU A 41 9.48 20.10 -5.38
N LEU A 42 9.88 18.83 -5.22
CA LEU A 42 11.02 18.41 -4.40
C LEU A 42 12.39 18.68 -5.05
N GLY A 43 12.43 19.32 -6.23
CA GLY A 43 13.64 19.80 -6.87
C GLY A 43 14.29 18.86 -7.88
N THR A 44 13.66 17.73 -8.21
CA THR A 44 14.14 16.78 -9.23
C THR A 44 14.11 17.42 -10.61
N LYS A 45 15.22 17.37 -11.37
CA LYS A 45 15.37 18.20 -12.59
C LYS A 45 14.82 17.56 -13.86
N ARG A 46 15.14 16.29 -14.11
CA ARG A 46 14.67 15.55 -15.28
C ARG A 46 13.89 14.33 -14.84
N ILE A 47 12.61 14.27 -15.19
CA ILE A 47 11.73 13.18 -14.77
C ILE A 47 11.18 12.52 -16.01
N ALA A 48 11.54 11.25 -16.21
CA ALA A 48 10.95 10.40 -17.23
C ALA A 48 9.95 9.45 -16.59
N ARG A 49 8.92 9.06 -17.35
CA ARG A 49 7.92 8.07 -16.94
C ARG A 49 8.02 6.88 -17.88
N PHE A 50 8.07 5.68 -17.31
CA PHE A 50 8.10 4.44 -18.06
C PHE A 50 6.80 3.66 -17.85
N SER A 51 6.00 3.56 -18.91
CA SER A 51 4.66 2.94 -18.88
C SER A 51 4.65 1.44 -19.23
N GLY A 52 5.76 0.88 -19.73
CA GLY A 52 5.84 -0.53 -20.13
C GLY A 52 5.77 -1.53 -18.97
N GLY A 53 5.86 -1.07 -17.72
CA GLY A 53 5.81 -1.92 -16.54
C GLY A 53 7.02 -2.84 -16.37
N MET A 54 6.95 -3.72 -15.37
CA MET A 54 8.08 -4.59 -15.03
C MET A 54 8.35 -5.66 -16.11
N ASP A 55 7.32 -6.12 -16.81
CA ASP A 55 7.44 -7.14 -17.86
C ASP A 55 8.20 -6.60 -19.08
N ALA A 56 7.95 -5.36 -19.51
CA ALA A 56 8.70 -4.75 -20.61
C ALA A 56 10.17 -4.50 -20.24
N LEU A 57 10.46 -4.19 -18.96
CA LEU A 57 11.84 -4.09 -18.48
C LEU A 57 12.54 -5.45 -18.49
N ALA A 58 11.86 -6.51 -18.05
CA ALA A 58 12.40 -7.87 -18.12
C ALA A 58 12.69 -8.28 -19.56
N ALA A 59 11.74 -8.04 -20.48
CA ALA A 59 11.90 -8.32 -21.90
C ALA A 59 13.05 -7.51 -22.55
N ALA A 60 13.32 -6.30 -22.06
CA ALA A 60 14.45 -5.48 -22.46
C ALA A 60 15.79 -5.89 -21.80
N GLY A 61 15.82 -6.99 -21.05
CA GLY A 61 17.04 -7.54 -20.44
C GLY A 61 17.43 -6.93 -19.10
N PHE A 62 16.57 -6.12 -18.48
CA PHE A 62 16.84 -5.63 -17.12
C PHE A 62 16.63 -6.75 -16.10
N ALA A 63 17.56 -6.89 -15.16
CA ALA A 63 17.38 -7.77 -14.01
C ALA A 63 16.16 -7.31 -13.19
N ILE A 64 15.26 -8.24 -12.88
CA ILE A 64 14.12 -8.00 -12.00
C ILE A 64 14.40 -8.68 -10.66
N ALA A 65 14.41 -7.89 -9.59
CA ALA A 65 14.54 -8.39 -8.23
C ALA A 65 13.19 -8.25 -7.50
N PRO A 66 12.85 -9.17 -6.59
CA PRO A 66 11.71 -8.99 -5.71
C PRO A 66 11.91 -7.73 -4.86
N ARG A 67 10.79 -7.08 -4.55
CA ARG A 67 10.79 -5.94 -3.62
C ARG A 67 11.02 -6.46 -2.21
N THR A 68 12.10 -6.01 -1.57
CA THR A 68 12.36 -6.26 -0.14
C THR A 68 12.35 -4.93 0.58
N LEU A 69 11.45 -4.79 1.56
CA LEU A 69 11.33 -3.62 2.41
C LEU A 69 11.41 -4.05 3.88
N PRO A 70 12.00 -3.22 4.77
CA PRO A 70 11.85 -3.42 6.21
C PRO A 70 10.37 -3.42 6.62
N PRO A 71 9.99 -4.18 7.66
CA PRO A 71 8.63 -4.15 8.18
C PRO A 71 8.17 -2.71 8.51
N GLY A 72 7.00 -2.32 8.01
CA GLY A 72 6.44 -0.98 8.25
C GLY A 72 6.89 0.12 7.28
N GLU A 73 7.71 -0.20 6.29
CA GLU A 73 8.00 0.72 5.20
C GLU A 73 6.89 0.76 4.14
N ASP A 74 6.15 -0.33 3.97
CA ASP A 74 5.03 -0.49 3.03
C ASP A 74 3.67 -0.16 3.65
N ILE A 75 3.54 1.06 4.16
CA ILE A 75 2.31 1.54 4.82
C ILE A 75 1.09 1.68 3.90
N ASP A 76 1.26 1.50 2.60
CA ASP A 76 0.20 1.44 1.60
C ASP A 76 -0.51 0.08 1.55
N PHE A 77 -0.04 -0.91 2.32
CA PHE A 77 -0.64 -2.23 2.40
C PHE A 77 -1.03 -2.60 3.84
N LEU A 78 -2.29 -3.00 4.04
CA LEU A 78 -2.75 -3.51 5.33
C LEU A 78 -2.42 -5.00 5.45
N HIS A 79 -1.34 -5.31 6.16
CA HIS A 79 -0.91 -6.70 6.40
C HIS A 79 -1.83 -7.50 7.31
N PHE A 80 -2.66 -6.83 8.12
CA PHE A 80 -3.56 -7.50 9.06
C PHE A 80 -4.50 -8.46 8.31
N VAL A 81 -4.27 -9.76 8.51
CA VAL A 81 -5.04 -10.88 7.93
C VAL A 81 -5.36 -10.67 6.45
N HIS A 82 -4.39 -10.16 5.69
CA HIS A 82 -4.55 -9.75 4.30
C HIS A 82 -4.91 -10.92 3.37
N ASP A 83 -4.44 -12.12 3.71
CA ASP A 83 -4.63 -13.37 2.96
C ASP A 83 -5.80 -14.21 3.48
N ARG A 84 -6.67 -13.65 4.33
CA ARG A 84 -7.85 -14.36 4.87
C ARG A 84 -8.82 -14.86 3.80
N HIS A 85 -8.78 -14.27 2.60
CA HIS A 85 -9.61 -14.70 1.47
C HIS A 85 -8.87 -15.61 0.48
N ASP A 86 -7.57 -15.86 0.71
CA ASP A 86 -6.70 -16.64 -0.18
C ASP A 86 -6.46 -18.07 0.35
N GLY A 87 -7.41 -18.59 1.13
CA GLY A 87 -7.35 -19.94 1.71
C GLY A 87 -6.53 -20.05 2.99
N ASN A 88 -6.03 -18.95 3.57
CA ASN A 88 -5.35 -18.99 4.85
C ASN A 88 -6.35 -19.12 6.02
N LEU A 89 -6.45 -20.34 6.56
CA LEU A 89 -7.33 -20.67 7.68
C LEU A 89 -6.97 -19.92 8.98
N GLU A 90 -5.68 -19.69 9.24
CA GLU A 90 -5.24 -18.97 10.43
C GLU A 90 -5.65 -17.50 10.37
N SER A 91 -5.37 -16.83 9.26
CA SER A 91 -5.78 -15.43 9.04
C SER A 91 -7.29 -15.27 9.11
N SER A 92 -8.04 -16.24 8.56
CA SER A 92 -9.50 -16.27 8.66
C SER A 92 -9.98 -16.32 10.12
N ARG A 93 -9.40 -17.22 10.94
CA ARG A 93 -9.73 -17.33 12.36
C ARG A 93 -9.37 -16.08 13.15
N ARG A 94 -8.22 -15.48 12.87
CA ARG A 94 -7.78 -14.24 13.52
C ARG A 94 -8.69 -13.07 13.19
N TYR A 95 -9.17 -12.97 11.94
CA TYR A 95 -10.15 -11.97 11.54
C TYR A 95 -11.46 -12.15 12.31
N LEU A 96 -12.01 -13.38 12.39
CA LEU A 96 -13.23 -13.67 13.14
C LEU A 96 -13.10 -13.35 14.64
N ALA A 97 -11.95 -13.68 15.25
CA ALA A 97 -11.69 -13.37 16.65
C ALA A 97 -11.63 -11.84 16.87
N TRP A 98 -11.04 -11.10 15.93
CA TRP A 98 -11.03 -9.64 15.96
C TRP A 98 -12.46 -9.07 15.87
N GLU A 99 -13.27 -9.52 14.90
CA GLU A 99 -14.66 -9.06 14.73
C GLU A 99 -15.51 -9.32 15.97
N GLN A 100 -15.44 -10.52 16.54
CA GLN A 100 -16.18 -10.86 17.77
C GLN A 100 -15.73 -10.04 18.97
N GLY A 101 -14.45 -9.65 19.02
CA GLY A 101 -13.87 -8.82 20.07
C GLY A 101 -14.24 -7.33 19.98
N LEU A 102 -14.81 -6.85 18.88
CA LEU A 102 -15.12 -5.43 18.69
C LEU A 102 -16.16 -4.91 19.71
N VAL A 103 -17.17 -5.72 20.02
CA VAL A 103 -18.23 -5.31 20.96
C VAL A 103 -17.68 -5.04 22.36
N ALA A 104 -16.66 -5.80 22.77
CA ALA A 104 -16.03 -5.63 24.08
C ALA A 104 -15.10 -4.39 24.15
N GLN A 105 -14.78 -3.77 23.00
CA GLN A 105 -13.96 -2.56 22.93
C GLN A 105 -14.79 -1.27 23.02
N LEU A 106 -16.11 -1.38 22.87
CA LEU A 106 -17.01 -0.23 22.96
C LEU A 106 -17.10 0.28 24.40
N ASP A 107 -17.05 1.59 24.55
CA ASP A 107 -17.41 2.22 25.83
C ASP A 107 -18.93 2.13 26.09
N PRO A 108 -19.40 2.38 27.33
CA PRO A 108 -20.81 2.27 27.66
C PRO A 108 -21.74 3.16 26.82
N GLY A 109 -21.29 4.35 26.43
CA GLY A 109 -22.06 5.29 25.61
C GLY A 109 -22.14 4.84 24.15
N GLU A 110 -21.02 4.41 23.58
CA GLU A 110 -20.97 3.81 22.24
C GLU A 110 -21.87 2.58 22.16
N ARG A 111 -21.80 1.72 23.17
CA ARG A 111 -22.64 0.51 23.24
C ARG A 111 -24.12 0.85 23.35
N ALA A 112 -24.48 1.89 24.10
CA ALA A 112 -25.87 2.33 24.24
C ALA A 112 -26.45 2.94 22.96
N ALA A 113 -25.62 3.41 22.03
CA ALA A 113 -26.08 3.93 20.73
C ALA A 113 -26.61 2.84 19.79
N PHE A 114 -26.23 1.56 20.01
CA PHE A 114 -26.72 0.44 19.21
C PHE A 114 -28.09 -0.05 19.73
N ALA A 115 -29.17 0.43 19.13
CA ALA A 115 -30.52 -0.09 19.35
C ALA A 115 -30.73 -1.37 18.54
N VAL A 116 -30.32 -2.52 19.08
CA VAL A 116 -30.64 -3.82 18.48
C VAL A 116 -32.14 -4.06 18.69
N ALA A 117 -32.92 -4.04 17.60
CA ALA A 117 -34.32 -4.42 17.66
C ALA A 117 -34.44 -5.83 18.25
N ALA A 118 -35.38 -6.04 19.16
CA ALA A 118 -35.65 -7.38 19.68
C ALA A 118 -35.96 -8.31 18.49
N PRO A 119 -35.43 -9.55 18.47
CA PRO A 119 -35.80 -10.49 17.43
C PRO A 119 -37.33 -10.70 17.46
N ASP A 120 -37.94 -10.79 16.29
CA ASP A 120 -39.38 -11.06 16.18
C ASP A 120 -39.70 -12.37 16.91
N PRO A 121 -40.78 -12.42 17.71
CA PRO A 121 -41.21 -13.67 18.33
C PRO A 121 -41.60 -14.68 17.24
N ALA A 122 -41.07 -15.90 17.38
CA ALA A 122 -41.35 -17.04 16.50
C ALA A 122 -42.81 -17.52 16.59
#